data_AF-A0A2T9X2Q1-F1
#
_entry.id   AF-A0A2T9X2Q1-F1
#
_cell.length_a   1.000
_cell.length_b   1.000
_cell.length_c   1.000
_cell.angle_alpha   90.00
_cell.angle_beta   90.00
_cell.angle_gamma   90.00
#
_symmetry.space_group_name_H-M   'P 1'
#
loop_
_entity.id
_entity.type
_entity.pdbx_description
1 polymer ?
#
loop_
_entity_poly.entity_id
_entity_poly.type
_entity_poly.pdbx_seq_one_letter_code
_entity_poly.pdbx_strand_id
1 'polypeptide(L)'
;MIKVFHLRRTYLTLTSALYPEGINFINKIKVLFVDKNYCKNAFEDVEKLREGNTIIFITAAKNYEFKQTSWGELFISAGVGESGENAGCTINISAFVNYPLNLNGLVDLVRSLTEAKSGALKDLNFPFTGTASDAIA
;
A
#
# COMPACT_ATOMS: atom_id res chain seq x y z
N MET A 1 -7.96 -4.33 -13.77
CA MET A 1 -6.92 -5.39 -13.94
C MET A 1 -6.37 -5.73 -12.56
N ILE A 2 -6.11 -7.01 -12.26
CA ILE A 2 -5.50 -7.41 -10.98
C ILE A 2 -4.05 -7.83 -11.24
N LYS A 3 -3.12 -7.37 -10.40
CA LYS A 3 -1.74 -7.87 -10.35
C LYS A 3 -1.43 -8.48 -8.99
N VAL A 4 -0.57 -9.49 -8.99
CA VAL A 4 -0.12 -10.19 -7.79
C VAL A 4 1.39 -10.10 -7.72
N PHE A 5 1.92 -9.68 -6.58
CA PHE A 5 3.33 -9.63 -6.26
C PHE A 5 3.60 -10.59 -5.12
N HIS A 6 4.45 -11.60 -5.36
CA HIS A 6 4.84 -12.54 -4.34
C HIS A 6 6.03 -11.98 -3.57
N LEU A 7 5.92 -11.97 -2.25
CA LEU A 7 7.00 -11.63 -1.36
C LEU A 7 7.95 -12.82 -1.22
N ARG A 8 9.24 -12.56 -0.93
CA ARG A 8 10.25 -13.62 -0.79
C ARG A 8 10.06 -14.48 0.45
N ARG A 9 9.38 -13.94 1.45
CA ARG A 9 9.10 -14.60 2.73
C ARG A 9 7.74 -14.17 3.25
N THR A 10 7.31 -14.80 4.32
CA THR A 10 6.16 -14.35 5.10
C THR A 10 6.63 -13.30 6.11
N TYR A 11 5.96 -12.15 6.13
CA TYR A 11 6.23 -11.05 7.06
C TYR A 11 5.09 -10.86 8.05
N LEU A 12 5.41 -10.29 9.22
CA LEU A 12 4.43 -9.94 10.24
C LEU A 12 4.02 -8.47 10.07
N THR A 13 2.85 -8.20 9.52
CA THR A 13 2.35 -6.84 9.31
C THR A 13 1.57 -6.34 10.51
N LEU A 14 1.85 -5.11 10.94
CA LEU A 14 1.17 -4.43 12.05
C LEU A 14 0.04 -3.49 11.61
N THR A 15 -0.01 -3.15 10.33
CA THR A 15 -1.08 -2.33 9.74
C THR A 15 -1.23 -2.64 8.25
N SER A 16 -2.45 -2.69 7.75
CA SER A 16 -2.75 -2.56 6.33
C SER A 16 -3.97 -1.67 6.16
N ALA A 17 -3.91 -0.74 5.23
CA ALA A 17 -4.93 0.28 5.05
C ALA A 17 -6.32 -0.20 4.64
N LEU A 18 -6.49 -1.48 4.31
CA LEU A 18 -7.79 -2.08 4.00
C LEU A 18 -8.21 -3.16 5.00
N TYR A 19 -7.38 -3.48 5.99
CA TYR A 19 -7.73 -4.35 7.12
C TYR A 19 -7.26 -3.72 8.45
N PRO A 20 -8.14 -3.00 9.16
CA PRO A 20 -7.81 -2.31 10.39
C PRO A 20 -7.66 -3.23 11.63
N GLU A 21 -7.74 -4.56 11.51
CA GLU A 21 -7.64 -5.45 12.68
C GLU A 21 -6.52 -6.49 12.58
N GLY A 22 -5.47 -6.25 13.37
CA GLY A 22 -4.61 -7.29 13.91
C GLY A 22 -3.29 -7.56 13.18
N ILE A 23 -2.36 -8.10 13.98
CA ILE A 23 -1.11 -8.72 13.53
C ILE A 23 -1.44 -9.81 12.52
N ASN A 24 -0.96 -9.68 11.29
CA ASN A 24 -1.20 -10.66 10.22
C ASN A 24 0.11 -11.11 9.57
N PHE A 25 0.11 -12.34 9.07
CA PHE A 25 1.23 -12.88 8.30
C PHE A 25 0.95 -12.69 6.81
N ILE A 26 1.83 -11.99 6.08
CA ILE A 26 1.62 -11.67 4.67
C ILE A 26 2.76 -12.22 3.82
N ASN A 27 2.42 -12.84 2.68
CA ASN A 27 3.40 -13.35 1.71
C ASN A 27 3.14 -12.89 0.26
N LYS A 28 2.11 -12.07 0.04
CA LYS A 28 1.83 -11.49 -1.27
C LYS A 28 1.04 -10.17 -1.17
N ILE A 29 1.19 -9.36 -2.21
CA ILE A 29 0.45 -8.13 -2.42
C ILE A 29 -0.44 -8.32 -3.65
N LYS A 30 -1.73 -8.05 -3.54
CA LYS A 30 -2.65 -7.94 -4.67
C LYS A 30 -2.97 -6.47 -4.90
N VAL A 31 -2.96 -6.05 -6.16
CA VAL A 31 -3.27 -4.68 -6.56
C VAL A 31 -4.38 -4.71 -7.60
N LEU A 32 -5.53 -4.15 -7.25
CA LEU A 32 -6.65 -3.93 -8.14
C LEU A 32 -6.47 -2.58 -8.84
N PHE A 33 -6.07 -2.62 -10.11
CA PHE A 33 -6.01 -1.46 -10.97
C PHE A 33 -7.39 -1.16 -11.56
N VAL A 34 -7.92 0.01 -11.24
CA VAL A 34 -9.22 0.51 -11.69
C VAL A 34 -9.08 1.71 -12.63
N ASP A 35 -10.15 2.02 -13.37
CA ASP A 35 -10.18 3.22 -14.21
C ASP A 35 -10.21 4.50 -13.35
N LYS A 36 -9.76 5.63 -13.90
CA LYS A 36 -9.82 6.92 -13.21
C LYS A 36 -11.24 7.30 -12.76
N ASN A 37 -12.26 6.91 -13.53
CA ASN A 37 -13.66 7.18 -13.22
C ASN A 37 -14.27 6.14 -12.27
N TYR A 38 -13.44 5.35 -11.55
CA TYR A 38 -13.92 4.40 -10.56
C TYR A 38 -14.67 5.13 -9.45
N CYS A 39 -15.97 4.86 -9.36
CA CYS A 39 -16.90 5.46 -8.40
C CYS A 39 -17.70 4.40 -7.61
N LYS A 40 -17.20 3.16 -7.57
CA LYS A 40 -17.84 2.04 -6.85
C LYS A 40 -17.32 1.95 -5.42
N ASN A 41 -17.93 1.06 -4.63
CA ASN A 41 -17.51 0.79 -3.27
C ASN A 41 -16.19 0.00 -3.24
N ALA A 42 -15.09 0.71 -2.96
CA ALA A 42 -13.75 0.13 -2.87
C ALA A 42 -13.65 -1.00 -1.83
N PHE A 43 -14.35 -0.88 -0.71
CA PHE A 43 -14.33 -1.88 0.36
C PHE A 43 -14.94 -3.21 -0.09
N GLU A 44 -16.09 -3.18 -0.76
CA GLU A 44 -16.72 -4.39 -1.28
C GLU A 44 -15.86 -5.11 -2.32
N ASP A 45 -15.21 -4.34 -3.21
CA ASP A 45 -14.35 -4.91 -4.23
C ASP A 45 -13.06 -5.51 -3.63
N VAL A 46 -12.55 -4.92 -2.53
CA VAL A 46 -11.42 -5.48 -1.79
C VAL A 46 -11.82 -6.74 -1.01
N GLU A 47 -12.98 -6.75 -0.34
CA GLU A 47 -13.49 -7.94 0.38
C GLU A 47 -13.67 -9.15 -0.56
N LYS A 48 -14.16 -8.94 -1.79
CA LYS A 48 -14.27 -10.02 -2.80
C LYS A 48 -12.92 -10.61 -3.21
N LEU A 49 -11.84 -9.86 -3.07
CA LEU A 49 -10.47 -10.27 -3.42
C LEU A 49 -9.70 -10.84 -2.22
N ARG A 50 -10.34 -10.85 -1.05
CA ARG A 50 -9.75 -11.33 0.20
C ARG A 50 -9.27 -12.77 0.03
N GLU A 51 -7.99 -12.96 0.33
CA GLU A 51 -7.36 -14.26 0.44
C GLU A 51 -6.45 -14.23 1.66
N GLY A 52 -6.25 -15.39 2.29
CA GLY A 52 -5.30 -15.52 3.40
C GLY A 52 -3.92 -14.98 3.03
N ASN A 53 -3.27 -14.35 3.99
CA ASN A 53 -1.90 -13.84 3.92
C ASN A 53 -1.61 -12.82 2.79
N THR A 54 -2.58 -11.97 2.49
CA THR A 54 -2.51 -11.03 1.36
C THR A 54 -2.78 -9.59 1.80
N ILE A 55 -1.90 -8.66 1.42
CA ILE A 55 -2.24 -7.23 1.41
C ILE A 55 -2.92 -6.91 0.09
N ILE A 56 -4.02 -6.18 0.13
CA ILE A 56 -4.76 -5.76 -1.06
C ILE A 56 -4.68 -4.24 -1.14
N PHE A 57 -4.32 -3.72 -2.30
CA PHE A 57 -4.43 -2.30 -2.65
C PHE A 57 -5.42 -2.14 -3.80
N ILE A 58 -6.11 -1.01 -3.83
CA ILE A 58 -6.89 -0.55 -4.98
C ILE A 58 -6.29 0.77 -5.48
N THR A 59 -6.14 0.92 -6.79
CA THR A 59 -5.53 2.12 -7.34
C THR A 59 -5.90 2.38 -8.79
N ALA A 60 -6.03 3.65 -9.16
CA ALA A 60 -6.06 4.11 -10.55
C ALA A 60 -4.67 4.53 -11.05
N ALA A 61 -3.60 4.14 -10.35
CA ALA A 61 -2.21 4.39 -10.74
C ALA A 61 -1.88 3.81 -12.12
N LYS A 62 -1.24 4.63 -12.96
CA LYS A 62 -0.61 4.18 -14.20
C LYS A 62 0.79 3.64 -13.95
N ASN A 63 1.47 4.18 -12.94
CA ASN A 63 2.84 3.83 -12.58
C ASN A 63 2.87 3.16 -11.21
N TYR A 64 3.57 2.05 -11.13
CA TYR A 64 3.84 1.33 -9.90
C TYR A 64 5.22 0.69 -10.00
N GLU A 65 5.84 0.45 -8.86
CA GLU A 65 7.11 -0.27 -8.77
C GLU A 65 7.02 -1.30 -7.64
N PHE A 66 7.48 -2.51 -7.92
CA PHE A 66 7.77 -3.52 -6.91
C PHE A 66 9.26 -3.80 -6.98
N LYS A 67 9.98 -3.48 -5.91
CA LYS A 67 11.43 -3.55 -5.84
C LYS A 67 11.87 -4.44 -4.70
N GLN A 68 12.72 -5.40 -5.04
CA GLN A 68 13.39 -6.23 -4.06
C GLN A 68 14.80 -5.68 -3.84
N THR A 69 15.19 -5.56 -2.58
CA THR A 69 16.48 -5.01 -2.16
C THR A 69 17.18 -6.02 -1.25
N SER A 70 18.42 -5.73 -0.83
CA SER A 70 19.12 -6.54 0.16
C SER A 70 18.43 -6.46 1.54
N TRP A 71 17.94 -5.26 1.91
CA TRP A 71 17.34 -5.00 3.21
C TRP A 71 15.85 -5.39 3.29
N GLY A 72 15.15 -5.56 2.17
CA GLY A 72 13.71 -5.79 2.18
C GLY A 72 13.04 -5.77 0.81
N GLU A 73 11.72 -5.63 0.82
CA GLU A 73 10.88 -5.49 -0.37
C GLU A 73 10.03 -4.23 -0.23
N LEU A 74 9.90 -3.48 -1.32
CA LEU A 74 9.15 -2.23 -1.38
C LEU A 74 8.17 -2.30 -2.54
N PHE A 75 6.91 -1.99 -2.28
CA PHE A 75 5.93 -1.72 -3.32
C PHE A 75 5.49 -0.26 -3.19
N ILE A 76 5.38 0.42 -4.32
CA ILE A 76 4.79 1.74 -4.41
C ILE A 76 3.87 1.79 -5.64
N SER A 77 2.72 2.42 -5.51
CA SER A 77 1.90 2.82 -6.65
C SER A 77 1.38 4.23 -6.43
N ALA A 78 1.42 5.04 -7.47
CA ALA A 78 1.03 6.44 -7.40
C ALA A 78 -0.14 6.68 -8.35
N GLY A 79 -1.36 6.65 -7.79
CA GLY A 79 -2.58 7.09 -8.43
C GLY A 79 -2.69 8.59 -8.25
N VAL A 80 -2.11 9.32 -9.20
CA VAL A 80 -1.96 10.78 -9.14
C VAL A 80 -2.73 11.36 -10.33
N GLY A 81 -4.01 11.70 -10.14
CA GLY A 81 -4.89 12.25 -11.20
C GLY A 81 -6.33 12.55 -10.73
N GLU A 82 -7.20 13.01 -11.63
CA GLU A 82 -8.62 13.38 -11.39
C GLU A 82 -9.55 12.18 -11.15
N SER A 83 -9.15 11.25 -10.29
CA SER A 83 -9.92 10.04 -10.04
C SER A 83 -10.81 10.19 -8.80
N GLY A 84 -11.93 9.47 -8.77
CA GLY A 84 -12.88 9.50 -7.65
C GLY A 84 -12.26 9.22 -6.28
N GLU A 85 -12.96 9.65 -5.21
CA GLU A 85 -12.51 9.83 -3.81
C GLU A 85 -11.75 8.67 -3.13
N ASN A 86 -11.59 7.49 -3.75
CA ASN A 86 -11.02 6.31 -3.10
C ASN A 86 -9.97 5.54 -3.91
N ALA A 87 -9.62 5.97 -5.14
CA ALA A 87 -8.74 5.16 -5.99
C ALA A 87 -7.60 5.90 -6.71
N GLY A 88 -7.70 7.18 -7.03
CA GLY A 88 -6.65 7.83 -7.83
C GLY A 88 -6.21 9.21 -7.41
N CYS A 89 -6.40 9.53 -6.13
CA CYS A 89 -5.65 10.57 -5.42
C CYS A 89 -4.79 9.96 -4.30
N THR A 90 -4.30 8.72 -4.49
CA THR A 90 -3.60 7.97 -3.43
C THR A 90 -2.24 7.47 -3.90
N ILE A 91 -1.28 7.54 -2.98
CA ILE A 91 -0.02 6.80 -3.07
C ILE A 91 -0.19 5.59 -2.17
N ASN A 92 -0.11 4.37 -2.71
CA ASN A 92 0.00 3.17 -1.90
C ASN A 92 1.47 2.86 -1.71
N ILE A 93 1.88 2.59 -0.48
CA ILE A 93 3.24 2.14 -0.17
C ILE A 93 3.17 0.93 0.75
N SER A 94 4.04 -0.05 0.50
CA SER A 94 4.30 -1.09 1.48
C SER A 94 5.77 -1.46 1.53
N ALA A 95 6.31 -1.54 2.74
CA ALA A 95 7.69 -1.89 2.99
C ALA A 95 7.76 -3.10 3.92
N PHE A 96 8.60 -4.05 3.54
CA PHE A 96 8.80 -5.31 4.25
C PHE A 96 10.30 -5.46 4.52
N VAL A 97 10.72 -5.51 5.78
CA VAL A 97 12.13 -5.61 6.13
C VAL A 97 12.59 -7.04 6.41
N ASN A 98 13.77 -7.39 5.91
CA ASN A 98 14.31 -8.74 5.94
C ASN A 98 14.94 -9.15 7.28
N TYR A 99 14.96 -8.26 8.25
CA TYR A 99 15.60 -8.42 9.55
C TYR A 99 14.67 -7.91 10.66
N PRO A 100 14.79 -8.45 11.88
CA PRO A 100 13.93 -8.07 12.98
C PRO A 100 14.15 -6.60 13.36
N LEU A 101 13.06 -5.86 13.51
CA LEU A 101 13.06 -4.53 14.12
C LEU A 101 12.60 -4.64 15.56
N ASN A 102 13.22 -3.84 16.43
CA ASN A 102 12.62 -3.56 17.74
C ASN A 102 11.45 -2.58 17.56
N LEU A 103 10.68 -2.35 18.63
CA LEU A 103 9.52 -1.46 18.60
C LEU A 103 9.88 -0.06 18.05
N ASN A 104 11.01 0.50 18.48
CA ASN A 104 11.45 1.82 18.01
C ASN A 104 11.78 1.83 16.53
N GLY A 105 12.47 0.80 16.03
CA GLY A 105 12.81 0.67 14.61
C GLY A 105 11.57 0.51 13.73
N LEU A 106 10.55 -0.19 14.22
CA LEU A 106 9.26 -0.26 13.54
C LEU A 106 8.56 1.10 13.54
N VAL A 107 8.49 1.78 14.68
CA VAL A 107 7.90 3.13 14.78
C VAL A 107 8.60 4.09 13.82
N ASP A 108 9.93 4.04 13.76
CA ASP A 108 10.70 4.88 12.84
C ASP A 108 10.51 4.49 11.37
N LEU A 109 10.32 3.21 11.05
CA LEU A 109 9.96 2.77 9.70
C LEU A 109 8.59 3.32 9.29
N VAL A 110 7.59 3.22 10.17
CA VAL A 110 6.26 3.81 9.97
C VAL A 110 6.36 5.31 9.74
N ARG A 111 7.08 6.02 10.60
CA ARG A 111 7.28 7.47 10.45
C ARG A 111 7.96 7.82 9.13
N SER A 112 9.05 7.13 8.79
CA SER A 112 9.83 7.41 7.58
C SER A 112 8.99 7.23 6.31
N LEU A 113 8.16 6.19 6.24
CA LEU A 113 7.31 5.93 5.07
C LEU A 113 6.17 6.95 5.00
N THR A 114 5.55 7.29 6.13
CA THR A 114 4.49 8.31 6.20
C THR A 114 5.03 9.70 5.84
N GLU A 115 6.23 10.06 6.31
CA GLU A 115 6.90 11.32 6.00
C GLU A 115 7.27 11.39 4.50
N ALA A 116 7.87 10.33 3.95
CA ALA A 116 8.22 10.26 2.53
C ALA A 116 6.98 10.40 1.63
N LYS A 117 5.89 9.74 2.00
CA LYS A 117 4.60 9.83 1.31
C LYS A 117 4.00 11.24 1.40
N SER A 118 4.00 11.84 2.58
CA SER A 118 3.48 13.19 2.80
C SER A 118 4.29 14.23 2.04
N GLY A 119 5.62 14.08 2.02
CA GLY A 119 6.52 14.90 1.20
C GLY A 119 6.19 14.79 -0.28
N ALA A 120 6.03 13.56 -0.80
CA ALA A 120 5.67 13.34 -2.20
C ALA A 120 4.31 13.97 -2.58
N LEU A 121 3.29 13.84 -1.73
CA LEU A 121 1.98 14.47 -1.98
C LEU A 121 2.07 16.00 -2.02
N LYS A 122 2.85 16.59 -1.11
CA LYS A 122 3.08 18.03 -1.04
C LYS A 122 3.83 18.54 -2.28
N ASP A 123 4.91 17.87 -2.67
CA ASP A 123 5.71 18.25 -3.84
C ASP A 123 4.89 18.19 -5.14
N LEU A 124 3.91 17.29 -5.20
CA LEU A 124 3.00 17.13 -6.33
C LEU A 124 1.81 18.12 -6.30
N ASN A 125 1.74 19.05 -5.33
CA ASN A 125 0.67 20.05 -5.16
C ASN A 125 -0.76 19.47 -5.12
N PHE A 126 -0.93 18.25 -4.59
CA PHE A 126 -2.27 17.65 -4.49
C PHE A 126 -3.07 18.29 -3.33
N PRO A 127 -4.28 18.81 -3.59
CA PRO A 127 -5.09 19.46 -2.55
C PRO A 127 -5.77 18.47 -1.59
N PHE A 128 -5.74 17.16 -1.91
CA PHE A 128 -6.41 16.12 -1.14
C PHE A 128 -5.39 15.20 -0.47
N THR A 129 -5.49 15.08 0.86
CA THR A 129 -4.84 14.04 1.68
C THR A 129 -5.65 12.73 1.66
N GLY A 130 -6.30 12.44 0.52
CA GLY A 130 -7.29 11.39 0.37
C GLY A 130 -6.67 9.99 0.49
N THR A 131 -7.03 9.31 1.58
CA THR A 131 -6.81 7.87 1.82
C THR A 131 -5.40 7.38 1.48
N ALA A 132 -4.45 7.74 2.34
CA ALA A 132 -3.12 7.19 2.36
C ALA A 132 -3.14 5.72 2.84
N SER A 133 -2.98 4.77 1.92
CA SER A 133 -2.85 3.36 2.28
C SER A 133 -1.40 2.92 2.47
N ASP A 134 -1.01 2.60 3.71
CA ASP A 134 0.31 2.08 4.07
C ASP A 134 0.21 0.65 4.58
N ALA A 135 1.20 -0.19 4.28
CA ALA A 135 1.35 -1.49 4.90
C ALA A 135 2.82 -1.79 5.25
N ILE A 136 3.09 -2.12 6.51
CA ILE A 136 4.46 -2.14 7.05
C ILE A 136 4.67 -3.42 7.87
N ALA A 137 5.79 -4.09 7.61
CA ALA A 137 6.12 -5.42 8.14
C ALA A 137 7.63 -5.64 8.36
#